data_AF-A0A1I1ZMD9-F1
#
_entry.id   AF-A0A1I1ZMD9-F1
#
_cell.length_a   1.000
_cell.length_b   1.000
_cell.length_c   1.000
_cell.angle_alpha   90.00
_cell.angle_beta   90.00
_cell.angle_gamma   90.00
#
_symmetry.space_group_name_H-M   'P 1'
#
loop_
_entity.id
_entity.type
_entity.pdbx_description
1 polymer ?
#
loop_
_entity_poly.entity_id
_entity_poly.type
_entity_poly.pdbx_seq_one_letter_code
_entity_poly.pdbx_strand_id
1 'polypeptide(L)'
;MSCNLKAAPVRVRGFSLIELMVVLAIVAVLSAIAISSYLSYITRSKVRTAQGDLVALSLNLENALQRQLAYPVMNTTSTADTETGLKGWHPAQGKDFTYTVKSTAAGYLLTANGTSGRLAQCQLTLDDAGQRKVPGDCGSITTW
;
A
#
# COMPACT_ATOMS: atom_id res chain seq x y z
N MET A 1 5.70 3.13 74.10
CA MET A 1 4.55 2.37 73.57
C MET A 1 4.81 2.17 72.07
N SER A 2 5.38 1.02 71.70
CA SER A 2 5.83 0.77 70.32
C SER A 2 4.89 -0.25 69.67
N CYS A 3 4.00 0.23 68.81
CA CYS A 3 3.10 -0.62 68.04
C CYS A 3 3.85 -1.11 66.79
N ASN A 4 4.15 -2.41 66.73
CA ASN A 4 4.73 -3.06 65.56
C ASN A 4 3.59 -3.46 64.61
N LEU A 5 3.35 -2.66 63.57
CA LEU A 5 2.44 -3.01 62.49
C LEU A 5 3.15 -3.98 61.53
N LYS A 6 2.85 -5.27 61.66
CA LYS A 6 3.35 -6.30 60.74
C LYS A 6 2.44 -6.32 59.51
N ALA A 7 2.90 -5.70 58.42
CA ALA A 7 2.17 -5.68 57.14
C ALA A 7 1.99 -7.12 56.62
N ALA A 8 0.74 -7.52 56.35
CA ALA A 8 0.45 -8.83 55.79
C ALA A 8 0.80 -8.86 54.28
N PRO A 9 1.47 -9.91 53.79
CA PRO A 9 1.83 -10.02 52.39
C PRO A 9 0.57 -10.17 51.53
N VAL A 10 0.40 -9.29 50.54
CA VAL A 10 -0.64 -9.40 49.52
C VAL A 10 -0.34 -10.64 48.67
N ARG A 11 -1.18 -11.68 48.76
CA ARG A 11 -1.10 -12.84 47.85
C ARG A 11 -1.49 -12.39 46.46
N VAL A 12 -0.53 -12.40 45.54
CA VAL A 12 -0.81 -12.28 44.10
C VAL A 12 -1.53 -13.56 43.67
N ARG A 13 -2.77 -13.44 43.20
CA ARG A 13 -3.50 -14.54 42.56
C ARG A 13 -2.93 -14.72 41.15
N GLY A 14 -2.41 -15.91 40.85
CA GLY A 14 -2.00 -16.29 39.51
C GLY A 14 -3.17 -16.85 38.70
N PHE A 15 -3.07 -16.78 37.37
CA PHE A 15 -4.00 -17.43 36.44
C PHE A 15 -3.87 -18.95 36.50
N SER A 16 -4.98 -19.67 36.35
CA SER A 16 -4.95 -21.13 36.22
C SER A 16 -4.51 -21.54 34.82
N LEU A 17 -3.84 -22.70 34.69
CA LEU A 17 -3.53 -23.31 33.39
C LEU A 17 -4.81 -23.54 32.56
N ILE A 18 -5.93 -23.87 33.22
CA ILE A 18 -7.19 -24.10 32.51
C ILE A 18 -7.80 -22.79 31.99
N GLU A 19 -7.63 -21.68 32.71
CA GLU A 19 -8.04 -20.35 32.23
C GLU A 19 -7.26 -19.99 30.98
N LEU A 20 -5.94 -20.20 30.98
CA LEU A 20 -5.11 -19.95 29.82
C LEU A 20 -5.52 -20.81 28.61
N MET A 21 -5.82 -22.09 28.82
CA MET A 21 -6.24 -22.99 27.73
C MET A 21 -7.56 -22.53 27.08
N VAL A 22 -8.54 -22.09 27.87
CA VAL A 22 -9.81 -21.58 27.34
C VAL A 22 -9.60 -20.26 26.59
N VAL A 23 -8.77 -19.35 27.12
CA VAL A 23 -8.45 -18.08 26.44
C VAL A 23 -7.78 -18.33 25.09
N LEU A 24 -6.81 -19.25 25.04
CA LEU A 24 -6.13 -19.60 23.79
C LEU A 24 -7.08 -20.23 22.76
N ALA A 25 -8.01 -21.08 23.21
CA ALA A 25 -9.02 -21.67 22.33
C ALA A 25 -9.91 -20.60 21.69
N ILE A 26 -10.34 -19.60 22.46
CA ILE A 26 -11.16 -18.49 21.95
C ILE A 26 -10.35 -17.62 20.97
N VAL A 27 -9.11 -17.26 21.32
CA VAL A 27 -8.24 -16.45 20.45
C VAL A 27 -7.94 -17.17 19.12
N ALA A 28 -7.74 -18.49 19.15
CA ALA A 28 -7.53 -19.28 17.94
C ALA A 28 -8.72 -19.17 16.96
N VAL A 29 -9.95 -19.33 17.45
CA VAL A 29 -11.16 -19.20 16.62
C VAL A 29 -11.33 -17.78 16.07
N LEU A 30 -11.12 -16.75 16.90
CA LEU A 30 -11.26 -15.35 16.47
C LEU A 30 -10.20 -14.96 15.43
N SER A 31 -8.95 -15.39 15.62
CA SER A 31 -7.85 -15.10 14.70
C SER A 31 -8.08 -15.68 13.31
N ALA A 32 -8.65 -16.89 13.21
CA ALA A 32 -8.92 -17.53 11.92
C ALA A 32 -9.81 -16.67 11.00
N ILE A 33 -10.77 -15.95 11.56
CA ILE A 33 -11.67 -15.06 10.80
C ILE A 33 -11.00 -13.71 10.53
N ALA A 34 -10.32 -13.14 11.54
CA ALA A 34 -9.77 -11.79 11.50
C ALA A 34 -8.57 -11.61 10.55
N ILE A 35 -7.77 -12.65 10.30
CA ILE A 35 -6.55 -12.53 9.48
C ILE A 35 -6.87 -12.10 8.03
N SER A 36 -7.95 -12.62 7.44
CA SER A 36 -8.30 -12.34 6.05
C SER A 36 -8.68 -10.87 5.79
N SER A 37 -9.38 -10.25 6.75
CA SER A 37 -9.80 -8.85 6.65
C SER A 37 -8.63 -7.90 6.84
N TYR A 38 -7.73 -8.18 7.78
CA TYR A 38 -6.52 -7.39 8.00
C TYR A 38 -5.61 -7.37 6.77
N LEU A 39 -5.37 -8.53 6.16
CA LEU A 39 -4.53 -8.59 4.97
C LEU A 39 -5.14 -7.83 3.77
N SER A 40 -6.47 -7.88 3.62
CA SER A 40 -7.18 -7.09 2.62
C SER A 40 -7.05 -5.58 2.86
N TYR A 41 -7.10 -5.14 4.13
CA TYR A 41 -6.89 -3.73 4.50
C TYR A 41 -5.50 -3.24 4.09
N ILE A 42 -4.46 -4.02 4.39
CA ILE A 42 -3.08 -3.68 4.01
C ILE A 42 -2.94 -3.60 2.49
N THR A 43 -3.49 -4.56 1.74
CA THR A 43 -3.51 -4.51 0.27
C THR A 43 -4.15 -3.23 -0.25
N ARG A 44 -5.34 -2.87 0.24
CA ARG A 44 -6.04 -1.64 -0.17
C ARG A 44 -5.26 -0.38 0.20
N SER A 45 -4.58 -0.37 1.35
CA SER A 45 -3.71 0.73 1.74
C SER A 45 -2.55 0.91 0.75
N LYS A 46 -1.90 -0.18 0.34
CA LYS A 46 -0.82 -0.13 -0.66
C LYS A 46 -1.31 0.37 -2.01
N VAL A 47 -2.48 -0.12 -2.47
CA VAL A 47 -3.11 0.33 -3.72
C VAL A 47 -3.38 1.83 -3.68
N ARG A 48 -3.93 2.37 -2.58
CA ARG A 48 -4.16 3.82 -2.43
C ARG A 48 -2.87 4.64 -2.50
N THR A 49 -1.80 4.16 -1.88
CA THR A 49 -0.49 4.82 -2.00
C THR A 49 0.01 4.78 -3.45
N ALA A 50 -0.16 3.66 -4.16
CA ALA A 50 0.22 3.56 -5.57
C ALA A 50 -0.60 4.46 -6.50
N GLN A 51 -1.88 4.66 -6.20
CA GLN A 51 -2.72 5.66 -6.85
C GLN A 51 -2.17 7.08 -6.66
N GLY A 52 -1.74 7.41 -5.45
CA GLY A 52 -1.04 8.66 -5.16
C GLY A 52 0.27 8.82 -5.92
N ASP A 53 1.07 7.75 -6.00
CA ASP A 53 2.33 7.72 -6.76
C ASP A 53 2.08 8.01 -8.26
N LEU A 54 1.01 7.44 -8.85
CA LEU A 54 0.61 7.71 -10.24
C LEU A 54 0.17 9.17 -10.46
N VAL A 55 -0.56 9.76 -9.51
CA VAL A 55 -0.93 11.18 -9.59
C VAL A 55 0.32 12.07 -9.45
N ALA A 56 1.25 11.73 -8.58
CA ALA A 56 2.52 12.46 -8.50
C ALA A 56 3.33 12.34 -9.81
N LEU A 57 3.27 11.18 -10.46
CA LEU A 57 3.92 10.93 -11.74
C LEU A 57 3.28 11.76 -12.87
N SER A 58 1.95 11.82 -12.92
CA SER A 58 1.24 12.65 -13.90
C SER A 58 1.59 14.12 -13.73
N LEU A 59 1.62 14.63 -12.49
CA LEU A 59 2.01 16.01 -12.21
C LEU A 59 3.43 16.33 -12.72
N ASN A 60 4.37 15.39 -12.69
CA ASN A 60 5.70 15.60 -13.26
C ASN A 60 5.67 15.78 -14.79
N LEU A 61 4.83 15.00 -15.48
CA LEU A 61 4.63 15.12 -16.93
C LEU A 61 3.90 16.42 -17.29
N GLU A 62 2.87 16.79 -16.54
CA GLU A 62 2.17 18.07 -16.71
C GLU A 62 3.11 19.27 -16.52
N ASN A 63 3.99 19.21 -15.51
CA ASN A 63 5.01 20.24 -15.30
C ASN A 63 6.00 20.33 -16.47
N ALA A 64 6.36 19.20 -17.09
CA ALA A 64 7.21 19.20 -18.29
C ALA A 64 6.48 19.84 -19.49
N LEU A 65 5.20 19.49 -19.69
CA LEU A 65 4.35 20.11 -20.71
C LEU A 65 4.28 21.63 -20.55
N GLN A 66 4.08 22.14 -19.33
CA GLN A 66 4.02 23.58 -19.06
C GLN A 66 5.33 24.30 -19.40
N ARG A 67 6.48 23.63 -19.27
CA ARG A 67 7.80 24.22 -19.53
C ARG A 67 8.24 24.11 -20.98
N GLN A 68 7.91 23.01 -21.64
CA GLN A 68 8.44 22.65 -22.96
C GLN A 68 7.38 22.61 -24.05
N LEU A 69 6.11 22.83 -23.71
CA LEU A 69 4.93 22.74 -24.58
C LEU A 69 4.76 21.37 -25.25
N ALA A 70 5.46 20.36 -24.77
CA ALA A 70 5.33 18.96 -25.18
C ALA A 70 5.65 18.04 -23.99
N TYR A 71 5.03 16.87 -23.97
CA TYR A 71 5.45 15.83 -23.02
C TYR A 71 6.79 15.21 -23.43
N PRO A 72 7.63 14.78 -22.47
CA PRO A 72 8.83 14.03 -22.77
C PRO A 72 8.47 12.69 -23.41
N VAL A 73 9.06 12.37 -24.55
CA VAL A 73 8.85 11.10 -25.23
C VAL A 73 9.67 10.02 -24.53
N MET A 74 8.98 9.05 -23.92
CA MET A 74 9.63 7.97 -23.18
C MET A 74 8.75 6.73 -23.13
N ASN A 75 9.38 5.57 -23.08
CA ASN A 75 8.72 4.29 -22.89
C ASN A 75 9.54 3.46 -21.91
N THR A 76 9.12 3.43 -20.65
CA THR A 76 9.84 2.76 -19.57
C THR A 76 9.23 1.40 -19.28
N THR A 77 10.07 0.43 -18.90
CA THR A 77 9.64 -0.95 -18.60
C THR A 77 9.81 -1.31 -17.13
N SER A 78 10.59 -0.53 -16.38
CA SER A 78 10.77 -0.68 -14.94
C SER A 78 10.62 0.63 -14.19
N THR A 79 10.39 0.55 -12.87
CA THR A 79 10.37 1.71 -11.97
C THR A 79 11.70 2.48 -12.02
N ALA A 80 12.83 1.77 -12.11
CA ALA A 80 14.15 2.40 -12.19
C ALA A 80 14.31 3.23 -13.47
N ASP A 81 13.80 2.74 -14.61
CA ASP A 81 13.80 3.51 -15.86
C ASP A 81 12.91 4.76 -15.74
N THR A 82 11.78 4.64 -15.04
CA THR A 82 10.88 5.76 -14.77
C THR A 82 11.53 6.84 -13.91
N GLU A 83 12.23 6.45 -12.83
CA GLU A 83 12.95 7.40 -11.95
C GLU A 83 14.10 8.11 -12.67
N THR A 84 14.80 7.40 -13.57
CA THR A 84 15.89 8.01 -14.36
C THR A 84 15.36 8.98 -15.42
N GLY A 85 14.23 8.64 -16.05
CA GLY A 85 13.56 9.49 -17.04
C GLY A 85 12.86 10.72 -16.44
N LEU A 86 12.33 10.61 -15.22
CA LEU A 86 11.61 11.67 -14.52
C LEU A 86 12.29 11.98 -13.18
N LYS A 87 13.39 12.73 -13.28
CA LYS A 87 14.19 13.16 -12.13
C LYS A 87 13.33 13.94 -11.13
N GLY A 88 13.29 13.47 -9.88
CA GLY A 88 12.53 14.09 -8.80
C GLY A 88 11.22 13.38 -8.47
N TRP A 89 10.85 12.35 -9.23
CA TRP A 89 9.78 11.44 -8.86
C TRP A 89 10.35 10.13 -8.29
N HIS A 90 9.82 9.70 -7.14
CA HIS A 90 10.14 8.43 -6.48
C HIS A 90 8.87 7.84 -5.87
N PRO A 91 8.51 6.58 -6.16
CA PRO A 91 7.28 5.99 -5.64
C PRO A 91 7.44 5.52 -4.19
N ALA A 92 6.42 5.78 -3.38
CA ALA A 92 6.35 5.24 -2.02
C ALA A 92 6.10 3.72 -2.00
N GLN A 93 5.55 3.14 -3.07
CA GLN A 93 5.29 1.69 -3.18
C GLN A 93 6.17 0.96 -4.20
N GLY A 94 7.38 1.44 -4.49
CA GLY A 94 8.29 0.82 -5.47
C GLY A 94 8.71 -0.65 -5.19
N LYS A 95 8.45 -1.17 -3.98
CA LYS A 95 8.68 -2.59 -3.64
C LYS A 95 7.52 -3.50 -4.07
N ASP A 96 6.29 -2.99 -3.99
CA ASP A 96 5.07 -3.75 -4.21
C ASP A 96 4.45 -3.47 -5.60
N PHE A 97 4.86 -2.37 -6.24
CA PHE A 97 4.40 -1.92 -7.54
C PHE A 97 5.56 -1.54 -8.47
N THR A 98 5.43 -1.95 -9.73
CA THR A 98 6.27 -1.48 -10.83
C THR A 98 5.54 -0.38 -11.58
N TYR A 99 6.19 0.78 -11.75
CA TYR A 99 5.62 1.94 -12.44
C TYR A 99 6.27 2.13 -13.81
N THR A 100 5.44 2.19 -14.84
CA THR A 100 5.86 2.41 -16.22
C THR A 100 5.14 3.60 -16.84
N VAL A 101 5.85 4.27 -17.75
CA VAL A 101 5.40 5.46 -18.47
C VAL A 101 5.54 5.19 -19.95
N LYS A 102 4.43 5.32 -20.67
CA LYS A 102 4.41 5.37 -22.12
C LYS A 102 3.92 6.75 -22.54
N SER A 103 4.84 7.64 -22.86
CA SER A 103 4.59 9.05 -23.18
C SER A 103 5.03 9.37 -24.61
N THR A 104 4.22 10.16 -25.29
CA THR A 104 4.45 10.74 -26.62
C THR A 104 4.30 12.25 -26.53
N ALA A 105 4.73 13.01 -27.55
CA ALA A 105 4.64 14.47 -27.50
C ALA A 105 3.22 15.02 -27.25
N ALA A 106 2.17 14.24 -27.55
CA ALA A 106 0.77 14.65 -27.46
C ALA A 106 -0.01 14.04 -26.28
N GLY A 107 0.53 13.05 -25.58
CA GLY A 107 -0.19 12.37 -24.50
C GLY A 107 0.60 11.23 -23.86
N TYR A 108 0.09 10.69 -22.77
CA TYR A 108 0.77 9.66 -21.99
C TYR A 108 -0.19 8.64 -21.37
N LEU A 109 0.37 7.46 -21.09
CA LEU A 109 -0.26 6.42 -20.30
C LEU A 109 0.70 5.98 -19.20
N LEU A 110 0.26 6.14 -17.96
CA LEU A 110 0.95 5.69 -16.76
C LEU A 110 0.33 4.38 -16.30
N THR A 111 1.17 3.43 -15.93
CA THR A 111 0.72 2.14 -15.42
C THR A 111 1.46 1.81 -14.13
N ALA A 112 0.73 1.40 -13.10
CA ALA A 112 1.28 0.77 -11.91
C ALA A 112 0.81 -0.68 -11.86
N ASN A 113 1.75 -1.62 -11.88
CA ASN A 113 1.48 -3.06 -11.86
C ASN A 113 2.00 -3.69 -10.57
N GLY A 114 1.13 -4.36 -9.82
CA GLY A 114 1.52 -5.01 -8.59
C GLY A 114 2.43 -6.22 -8.85
N THR A 115 3.43 -6.42 -8.00
CA THR A 115 4.53 -7.36 -8.27
C THR A 115 4.33 -8.74 -7.66
N SER A 116 3.58 -8.85 -6.55
CA SER A 116 3.52 -10.11 -5.80
C SER A 116 2.27 -10.28 -4.93
N GLY A 117 2.01 -11.54 -4.54
CA GLY A 117 0.95 -11.91 -3.61
C GLY A 117 -0.45 -11.48 -4.09
N ARG A 118 -1.23 -10.90 -3.17
CA ARG A 118 -2.59 -10.39 -3.46
C ARG A 118 -2.60 -9.18 -4.41
N LEU A 119 -1.44 -8.63 -4.77
CA LEU A 119 -1.30 -7.52 -5.71
C LEU A 119 -0.85 -7.97 -7.11
N ALA A 120 -0.50 -9.23 -7.32
CA ALA A 120 0.07 -9.70 -8.59
C ALA A 120 -0.86 -9.54 -9.81
N GLN A 121 -2.16 -9.38 -9.57
CA GLN A 121 -3.17 -9.11 -10.60
C GLN A 121 -3.65 -7.66 -10.58
N CYS A 122 -3.10 -6.82 -9.70
CA CYS A 122 -3.49 -5.43 -9.57
C CYS A 122 -2.80 -4.58 -10.62
N GLN A 123 -3.59 -3.90 -11.44
CA GLN A 123 -3.11 -2.95 -12.42
C GLN A 123 -3.93 -1.67 -12.31
N LEU A 124 -3.23 -0.54 -12.20
CA LEU A 124 -3.80 0.80 -12.17
C LEU A 124 -3.27 1.59 -13.36
N THR A 125 -4.13 2.38 -14.00
CA THR A 125 -3.72 3.24 -15.12
C THR A 125 -4.26 4.65 -14.97
N LEU A 126 -3.46 5.63 -15.42
CA LEU A 126 -3.82 7.04 -15.51
C LEU A 126 -3.32 7.59 -16.86
N ASP A 127 -4.18 8.29 -17.59
CA ASP A 127 -3.84 8.95 -18.85
C ASP A 127 -3.86 10.48 -18.75
N ASP A 128 -3.42 11.15 -19.83
CA ASP A 128 -3.38 12.62 -19.93
C ASP A 128 -4.76 13.30 -19.92
N ALA A 129 -5.82 12.55 -20.19
CA ALA A 129 -7.21 13.02 -20.05
C ALA A 129 -7.73 12.88 -18.60
N GLY A 130 -6.89 12.42 -17.67
CA GLY A 130 -7.24 12.19 -16.27
C GLY A 130 -8.09 10.95 -16.03
N GLN A 131 -8.20 10.03 -17.01
CA GLN A 131 -8.97 8.80 -16.86
C GLN A 131 -8.21 7.82 -15.98
N ARG A 132 -8.81 7.54 -14.83
CA ARG A 132 -8.33 6.56 -13.85
C ARG A 132 -9.04 5.25 -14.06
N LYS A 133 -8.29 4.18 -14.29
CA LYS A 133 -8.86 2.83 -14.46
C LYS A 133 -8.14 1.82 -13.60
N VAL A 134 -8.87 0.76 -13.27
CA VAL A 134 -8.37 -0.41 -12.55
C VAL A 134 -8.60 -1.64 -13.42
N PRO A 135 -7.79 -1.85 -14.47
CA PRO A 135 -7.96 -2.99 -15.36
C PRO A 135 -7.67 -4.35 -14.68
N GLY A 136 -6.92 -4.37 -13.57
CA GLY A 136 -6.59 -5.58 -12.82
C GLY A 136 -7.32 -5.72 -11.48
N ASP A 137 -7.27 -6.90 -10.84
CA ASP A 137 -7.84 -7.08 -9.50
C ASP A 137 -6.92 -6.50 -8.41
N CYS A 138 -7.36 -5.38 -7.83
CA CYS A 138 -6.68 -4.67 -6.75
C CYS A 138 -7.34 -4.90 -5.38
N GLY A 139 -7.79 -6.13 -5.11
CA GLY A 139 -8.44 -6.48 -3.85
C GLY A 139 -9.84 -5.88 -3.75
N SER A 140 -10.65 -6.08 -4.79
CA SER A 140 -12.01 -5.52 -4.94
C SER A 140 -12.06 -3.99 -4.93
N ILE A 141 -10.99 -3.33 -5.36
CA ILE A 141 -11.03 -1.92 -5.79
C ILE A 141 -11.28 -1.94 -7.29
N THR A 142 -12.40 -1.38 -7.73
CA THR A 142 -12.81 -1.38 -9.15
C THR A 142 -12.77 0.01 -9.80
N THR A 143 -12.68 1.07 -8.99
CA THR A 143 -12.65 2.47 -9.43
C THR A 143 -11.83 3.32 -8.44
N TRP A 144 -11.32 4.47 -8.90
CA TRP A 144 -10.54 5.43 -8.12
C TRP A 144 -10.42 6.80 -8.83
#